data_AF-A0AAN2WIZ2-F1
#
_entry.id   AF-A0AAN2WIZ2-F1
#
_cell.length_a   1.000
_cell.length_b   1.000
_cell.length_c   1.000
_cell.angle_alpha   90.00
_cell.angle_beta   90.00
_cell.angle_gamma   90.00
#
_symmetry.space_group_name_H-M   'P 1'
#
loop_
_entity.id
_entity.type
_entity.pdbx_description
1 polymer ?
#
loop_
_entity_poly.entity_id
_entity_poly.type
_entity_poly.pdbx_seq_one_letter_code
_entity_poly.pdbx_strand_id
1 'polypeptide(L)'
;MNVDEQKVRVLNNLVEHYGYQDWWEADNRLADWLSMILIQRTTEKNAKQALANLGPHLDLESLIGMDMTTLEEYIYPAGFYKQKSIYIKALIKWFHGHGASLDKFQTYSTEDLRKELLGIKGVGEETADAMLLYIFERNVFIADLYARRLFSRLGFGEYKTYEQMREEFMPITENIPHKLCKEWHSVIDVHGKHFGKDKAMDESWLLEFSN
;
A
#
# COMPACT_ATOMS: atom_id res chain seq x y z
N MET A 1 9.74 28.49 -3.19
CA MET A 1 9.42 27.05 -3.24
C MET A 1 8.35 26.83 -4.29
N ASN A 2 8.60 25.98 -5.28
CA ASN A 2 7.57 25.60 -6.26
C ASN A 2 6.53 24.67 -5.61
N VAL A 3 5.42 24.38 -6.30
CA VAL A 3 4.31 23.57 -5.76
C VAL A 3 4.77 22.15 -5.39
N ASP A 4 5.67 21.55 -6.16
CA ASP A 4 6.15 20.20 -5.90
C ASP A 4 7.08 20.14 -4.69
N GLU A 5 7.96 21.13 -4.54
CA GLU A 5 8.77 21.29 -3.34
C GLU A 5 7.89 21.49 -2.08
N GLN A 6 6.75 22.19 -2.20
CA GLN A 6 5.77 22.32 -1.12
C GLN A 6 5.12 20.97 -0.77
N LYS A 7 4.70 20.17 -1.77
CA LYS A 7 4.15 18.82 -1.55
C LYS A 7 5.16 17.93 -0.82
N VAL A 8 6.41 17.93 -1.27
CA VAL A 8 7.50 17.17 -0.63
C VAL A 8 7.70 17.62 0.82
N ARG A 9 7.62 18.93 1.09
CA ARG A 9 7.76 19.46 2.45
C ARG A 9 6.61 19.01 3.36
N VAL A 10 5.37 19.02 2.89
CA VAL A 10 4.22 18.46 3.62
C VAL A 10 4.47 17.00 3.99
N LEU A 11 4.91 16.19 3.03
CA LEU A 11 5.18 14.77 3.25
C LEU A 11 6.30 14.54 4.26
N ASN A 12 7.37 15.34 4.20
CA ASN A 12 8.46 15.26 5.17
C ASN A 12 8.06 15.74 6.56
N ASN A 13 7.25 16.80 6.67
CA ASN A 13 6.71 17.25 7.95
C ASN A 13 5.88 16.12 8.59
N LEU A 14 5.05 15.40 7.82
CA LEU A 14 4.32 14.22 8.33
C LEU A 14 5.27 13.17 8.91
N VAL A 15 6.35 12.85 8.20
CA VAL A 15 7.36 11.89 8.67
C VAL A 15 8.06 12.39 9.94
N GLU A 16 8.39 13.68 10.01
CA GLU A 16 8.98 14.29 11.20
C GLU A 16 8.05 14.22 12.42
N HIS A 17 6.75 14.42 12.20
CA HIS A 17 5.74 14.40 13.27
C HIS A 17 5.40 12.98 13.75
N TYR A 18 5.16 12.04 12.84
CA TYR A 18 4.71 10.68 13.18
C TYR A 18 5.85 9.67 13.34
N GLY A 19 7.05 10.01 12.86
CA GLY A 19 8.18 9.09 12.79
C GLY A 19 8.02 8.00 11.73
N TYR A 20 9.04 7.14 11.66
CA TYR A 20 9.04 5.96 10.80
C TYR A 20 8.02 4.92 11.30
N GLN A 21 7.20 4.40 10.39
CA GLN A 21 6.21 3.36 10.66
C GLN A 21 6.72 1.96 10.30
N ASP A 22 7.73 1.85 9.41
CA ASP A 22 8.38 0.60 9.00
C ASP A 22 7.35 -0.48 8.55
N TRP A 23 6.35 -0.08 7.76
CA TRP A 23 5.32 -0.99 7.25
C TRP A 23 5.86 -2.01 6.26
N TRP A 24 5.38 -3.25 6.38
CA TRP A 24 5.60 -4.36 5.44
C TRP A 24 7.09 -4.65 5.16
N GLU A 25 7.84 -4.83 6.24
CA GLU A 25 9.25 -5.24 6.25
C GLU A 25 9.44 -6.69 6.75
N ALA A 26 8.46 -7.56 6.51
CA ALA A 26 8.58 -8.95 6.93
C ALA A 26 9.67 -9.68 6.14
N ASP A 27 10.46 -10.52 6.81
CA ASP A 27 11.45 -11.39 6.17
C ASP A 27 10.81 -12.26 5.07
N ASN A 28 9.58 -12.74 5.34
CA ASN A 28 8.77 -13.45 4.37
C ASN A 28 7.83 -12.49 3.61
N ARG A 29 8.21 -12.12 2.39
CA ARG A 29 7.43 -11.21 1.52
C ARG A 29 6.01 -11.70 1.22
N LEU A 30 5.73 -13.01 1.30
CA LEU A 30 4.36 -13.52 1.15
C LEU A 30 3.45 -13.00 2.27
N ALA A 31 3.98 -12.83 3.48
CA ALA A 31 3.21 -12.28 4.59
C ALA A 31 2.75 -10.84 4.30
N ASP A 32 3.63 -10.03 3.70
CA ASP A 32 3.32 -8.65 3.32
C ASP A 32 2.29 -8.59 2.18
N TRP A 33 2.45 -9.42 1.14
CA TRP A 33 1.46 -9.51 0.05
C TRP A 33 0.08 -9.90 0.54
N LEU A 34 -0.01 -10.94 1.37
CA LEU A 34 -1.29 -11.38 1.92
C LEU A 34 -1.86 -10.29 2.83
N SER A 35 -1.03 -9.59 3.60
CA SER A 35 -1.48 -8.46 4.42
C SER A 35 -2.16 -7.36 3.61
N MET A 36 -1.64 -7.03 2.42
CA MET A 36 -2.24 -6.02 1.52
C MET A 36 -3.66 -6.40 1.05
N ILE A 37 -3.94 -7.69 0.86
CA ILE A 37 -5.29 -8.17 0.55
C ILE A 37 -6.15 -8.23 1.81
N LEU A 38 -5.58 -8.73 2.92
CA LEU A 38 -6.29 -8.97 4.16
C LEU A 38 -6.75 -7.68 4.83
N ILE A 39 -5.98 -6.58 4.74
CA ILE A 39 -6.31 -5.29 5.34
C ILE A 39 -7.48 -4.56 4.66
N GLN A 40 -7.83 -4.94 3.43
CA GLN A 40 -8.91 -4.29 2.69
C GLN A 40 -10.23 -4.37 3.45
N ARG A 41 -10.84 -3.20 3.71
CA ARG A 41 -12.15 -3.05 4.37
C ARG A 41 -12.27 -3.82 5.69
N THR A 42 -11.21 -3.86 6.48
CA THR A 42 -11.22 -4.48 7.81
C THR A 42 -10.38 -3.69 8.80
N THR A 43 -10.36 -4.13 10.05
CA THR A 43 -9.49 -3.55 11.07
C THR A 43 -8.11 -4.19 11.02
N GLU A 44 -7.08 -3.45 11.40
CA GLU A 44 -5.71 -3.96 11.49
C GLU A 44 -5.63 -5.19 12.40
N LYS A 45 -6.34 -5.18 13.53
CA LYS A 45 -6.45 -6.32 14.45
C LYS A 45 -6.94 -7.59 13.73
N ASN A 46 -7.99 -7.47 12.92
CA ASN A 46 -8.57 -8.59 12.21
C ASN A 46 -7.69 -9.11 11.08
N ALA A 47 -7.03 -8.20 10.34
CA ALA A 47 -6.08 -8.57 9.30
C ALA A 47 -4.86 -9.31 9.89
N LYS A 48 -4.31 -8.82 11.00
CA LYS A 48 -3.20 -9.47 11.71
C LYS A 48 -3.61 -10.85 12.24
N GLN A 49 -4.81 -11.00 12.78
CA GLN A 49 -5.30 -12.31 13.23
C GLN A 49 -5.43 -13.30 12.07
N ALA A 50 -6.01 -12.88 10.94
CA ALA A 50 -6.12 -13.72 9.75
C ALA A 50 -4.75 -14.15 9.20
N LEU A 51 -3.77 -13.24 9.20
CA LEU A 51 -2.41 -13.56 8.77
C LEU A 51 -1.73 -14.53 9.74
N ALA A 52 -1.87 -14.32 11.05
CA ALA A 52 -1.32 -15.19 12.08
C ALA A 52 -1.88 -16.62 11.98
N ASN A 53 -3.17 -16.75 11.67
CA ASN A 53 -3.81 -18.03 11.42
C ASN A 53 -3.17 -18.80 10.25
N LEU A 54 -2.73 -18.09 9.21
CA LEU A 54 -2.01 -18.68 8.08
C LEU A 54 -0.55 -19.03 8.41
N GLY A 55 0.01 -18.56 9.53
CA GLY A 55 1.44 -18.63 9.89
C GLY A 55 2.21 -19.86 9.39
N PRO A 56 1.86 -21.10 9.80
CA PRO A 56 2.59 -22.31 9.39
C PRO A 56 2.43 -22.69 7.92
N HIS A 57 1.56 -22.00 7.19
CA HIS A 57 1.22 -22.21 5.79
C HIS A 57 1.60 -21.03 4.89
N LEU A 58 2.39 -20.07 5.39
CA LEU A 58 2.86 -18.89 4.63
C LEU A 58 4.04 -19.24 3.71
N ASP A 59 3.91 -20.31 2.94
CA ASP A 59 4.81 -20.68 1.86
C ASP A 59 4.02 -20.93 0.58
N LEU A 60 4.70 -20.88 -0.56
CA LEU A 60 4.03 -20.94 -1.85
C LEU A 60 3.36 -22.29 -2.10
N GLU A 61 3.97 -23.39 -1.69
CA GLU A 61 3.45 -24.74 -1.93
C GLU A 61 2.17 -24.97 -1.12
N SER A 62 2.20 -24.63 0.17
CA SER A 62 1.03 -24.66 1.05
C SER A 62 -0.10 -23.79 0.52
N LEU A 63 0.18 -22.54 0.15
CA LEU A 63 -0.86 -21.62 -0.34
C LEU A 63 -1.44 -22.03 -1.68
N ILE A 64 -0.68 -22.71 -2.55
CA ILE A 64 -1.20 -23.28 -3.81
C ILE A 64 -2.09 -24.49 -3.53
N GLY A 65 -1.60 -25.42 -2.71
CA GLY A 65 -2.26 -26.70 -2.42
C GLY A 65 -3.47 -26.61 -1.51
N MET A 66 -3.56 -25.56 -0.67
CA MET A 66 -4.67 -25.36 0.28
C MET A 66 -6.00 -25.27 -0.45
N ASP A 67 -7.01 -26.01 -0.04
CA ASP A 67 -8.33 -25.87 -0.64
C ASP A 67 -8.98 -24.52 -0.26
N MET A 68 -9.97 -24.09 -1.05
CA MET A 68 -10.59 -22.78 -0.87
C MET A 68 -11.29 -22.66 0.50
N THR A 69 -11.93 -23.71 0.97
CA THR A 69 -12.68 -23.71 2.24
C THR A 69 -11.74 -23.53 3.42
N THR A 70 -10.62 -24.27 3.44
CA THR A 70 -9.58 -24.13 4.47
C THR A 70 -8.98 -22.72 4.48
N LEU A 71 -8.70 -22.15 3.30
CA LEU A 71 -8.20 -20.76 3.22
C LEU A 71 -9.22 -19.76 3.78
N GLU A 72 -10.50 -19.93 3.45
CA GLU A 72 -11.60 -19.11 3.95
C GLU A 72 -11.72 -19.16 5.48
N GLU A 73 -11.54 -20.33 6.09
CA GLU A 73 -11.55 -20.51 7.55
C GLU A 73 -10.40 -19.75 8.22
N TYR A 74 -9.18 -19.88 7.70
CA TYR A 74 -8.03 -19.18 8.26
C TYR A 74 -8.19 -17.66 8.21
N ILE A 75 -8.72 -17.13 7.10
CA ILE A 75 -8.84 -15.69 6.89
C ILE A 75 -10.21 -15.12 7.28
N TYR A 76 -11.10 -15.93 7.84
CA TYR A 76 -12.42 -15.52 8.31
C TYR A 76 -12.41 -14.21 9.14
N PRO A 77 -11.47 -14.00 10.09
CA PRO A 77 -11.43 -12.78 10.90
C PRO A 77 -11.31 -11.50 10.07
N ALA A 78 -10.67 -11.56 8.90
CA ALA A 78 -10.46 -10.38 8.05
C ALA A 78 -11.76 -9.87 7.41
N GLY A 79 -12.87 -10.61 7.46
CA GLY A 79 -14.12 -10.24 6.79
C GLY A 79 -13.99 -10.26 5.26
N PHE A 80 -15.11 -10.35 4.55
CA PHE A 80 -15.12 -10.60 3.09
C PHE A 80 -14.22 -11.80 2.68
N TYR A 81 -14.08 -12.78 3.56
CA TYR A 81 -13.09 -13.85 3.46
C TYR A 81 -13.25 -14.67 2.16
N LYS A 82 -14.49 -14.92 1.71
CA LYS A 82 -14.76 -15.57 0.40
C LYS A 82 -14.19 -14.81 -0.80
N GLN A 83 -14.23 -13.48 -0.75
CA GLN A 83 -13.71 -12.65 -1.81
C GLN A 83 -12.19 -12.56 -1.72
N LYS A 84 -11.67 -12.42 -0.49
CA LYS A 84 -10.23 -12.37 -0.22
C LYS A 84 -9.52 -13.68 -0.51
N SER A 85 -10.16 -14.83 -0.29
CA SER A 85 -9.61 -16.15 -0.62
C SER A 85 -9.38 -16.29 -2.12
N ILE A 86 -10.34 -15.83 -2.94
CA ILE A 86 -10.21 -15.75 -4.40
C ILE A 86 -9.04 -14.85 -4.81
N TYR A 87 -8.88 -13.69 -4.15
CA TYR A 87 -7.81 -12.74 -4.47
C TYR A 87 -6.43 -13.30 -4.10
N ILE A 88 -6.30 -13.90 -2.93
CA ILE A 88 -5.07 -14.60 -2.51
C ILE A 88 -4.73 -15.69 -3.51
N LYS A 89 -5.69 -16.56 -3.88
CA LYS A 89 -5.47 -17.60 -4.89
C LYS A 89 -5.04 -17.04 -6.25
N ALA A 90 -5.64 -15.93 -6.68
CA ALA A 90 -5.27 -15.28 -7.94
C ALA A 90 -3.82 -14.75 -7.89
N LEU A 91 -3.44 -14.07 -6.80
CA LEU A 91 -2.08 -13.55 -6.60
C LEU A 91 -1.05 -14.67 -6.54
N ILE A 92 -1.30 -15.71 -5.74
CA ILE A 92 -0.40 -16.86 -5.58
C ILE A 92 -0.25 -17.61 -6.91
N LYS A 93 -1.33 -17.81 -7.66
CA LYS A 93 -1.27 -18.43 -8.99
C LYS A 93 -0.49 -17.57 -9.98
N TRP A 94 -0.68 -16.24 -9.96
CA TRP A 94 0.07 -15.32 -10.80
C TRP A 94 1.57 -15.40 -10.49
N PHE A 95 1.95 -15.32 -9.21
CA PHE A 95 3.34 -15.38 -8.78
C PHE A 95 4.00 -16.72 -9.11
N HIS A 96 3.30 -17.82 -8.89
CA HIS A 96 3.76 -19.16 -9.25
C HIS A 96 3.93 -19.33 -10.77
N GLY A 97 2.95 -18.87 -11.57
CA GLY A 97 3.07 -18.85 -13.03
C GLY A 97 4.23 -17.98 -13.52
N HIS A 98 4.69 -17.08 -12.67
CA HIS A 98 5.85 -16.24 -12.87
C HIS A 98 7.16 -16.88 -12.37
N GLY A 99 7.17 -18.17 -12.01
CA GLY A 99 8.36 -18.90 -11.60
C GLY A 99 8.76 -18.68 -10.13
N ALA A 100 7.86 -18.13 -9.31
CA ALA A 100 8.05 -17.98 -7.87
C ALA A 100 9.29 -17.16 -7.46
N SER A 101 9.78 -16.28 -8.34
CA SER A 101 10.91 -15.40 -8.08
C SER A 101 10.55 -13.95 -8.41
N LEU A 102 11.01 -13.05 -7.54
CA LEU A 102 10.90 -11.60 -7.74
C LEU A 102 11.95 -11.07 -8.73
N ASP A 103 13.06 -11.79 -8.93
CA ASP A 103 14.23 -11.31 -9.67
C ASP A 103 13.90 -10.90 -11.10
N LYS A 104 13.03 -11.66 -11.75
CA LYS A 104 12.66 -11.38 -13.13
C LYS A 104 11.91 -10.07 -13.31
N PHE A 105 11.28 -9.54 -12.27
CA PHE A 105 10.58 -8.27 -12.34
C PHE A 105 11.54 -7.08 -12.24
N GLN A 106 12.82 -7.31 -11.93
CA GLN A 106 13.85 -6.27 -11.98
C GLN A 106 14.05 -5.69 -13.39
N THR A 107 13.79 -6.49 -14.44
CA THR A 107 13.90 -6.03 -15.84
C THR A 107 12.63 -5.36 -16.37
N TYR A 108 11.52 -5.43 -15.62
CA TYR A 108 10.27 -4.79 -15.99
C TYR A 108 10.34 -3.30 -15.68
N SER A 109 9.81 -2.47 -16.59
CA SER A 109 9.49 -1.09 -16.25
C SER A 109 8.40 -1.06 -15.16
N THR A 110 8.37 -0.01 -14.34
CA THR A 110 7.35 0.16 -13.30
C THR A 110 5.94 0.10 -13.90
N GLU A 111 5.72 0.72 -15.06
CA GLU A 111 4.40 0.75 -15.72
C GLU A 111 4.00 -0.59 -16.34
N ASP A 112 4.94 -1.36 -16.89
CA ASP A 112 4.61 -2.69 -17.42
C ASP A 112 4.29 -3.67 -16.29
N LEU A 113 5.05 -3.60 -15.19
CA LEU A 113 4.73 -4.39 -14.00
C LEU A 113 3.38 -3.97 -13.39
N ARG A 114 3.07 -2.68 -13.36
CA ARG A 114 1.77 -2.18 -12.92
C ARG A 114 0.62 -2.79 -13.72
N LYS A 115 0.73 -2.79 -15.05
CA LYS A 115 -0.29 -3.39 -15.94
C LYS A 115 -0.49 -4.88 -15.66
N GLU A 116 0.60 -5.62 -15.44
CA GLU A 116 0.52 -7.04 -15.05
C GLU A 116 -0.21 -7.23 -13.72
N LEU A 117 0.12 -6.42 -12.70
CA LEU A 117 -0.51 -6.48 -11.38
C LEU A 117 -2.01 -6.17 -11.44
N LEU A 118 -2.40 -5.16 -12.24
CA LEU A 118 -3.81 -4.82 -12.47
C LEU A 118 -4.60 -5.92 -13.19
N GLY A 119 -3.91 -6.84 -13.89
CA GLY A 119 -4.52 -8.04 -14.47
C GLY A 119 -4.90 -9.09 -13.43
N ILE A 120 -4.40 -9.00 -12.19
CA ILE A 120 -4.68 -9.95 -11.13
C ILE A 120 -6.06 -9.65 -10.54
N LYS A 121 -6.93 -10.66 -10.52
CA LYS A 121 -8.27 -10.53 -9.94
C LYS A 121 -8.19 -10.10 -8.47
N GLY A 122 -8.77 -8.93 -8.17
CA GLY A 122 -8.79 -8.36 -6.82
C GLY A 122 -7.71 -7.32 -6.54
N VAL A 123 -6.80 -7.10 -7.48
CA VAL A 123 -5.84 -6.01 -7.43
C VAL A 123 -6.42 -4.83 -8.21
N GLY A 124 -6.69 -3.73 -7.51
CA GLY A 124 -7.00 -2.43 -8.12
C GLY A 124 -5.80 -1.48 -8.02
N GLU A 125 -5.94 -0.27 -8.56
CA GLU A 125 -4.89 0.77 -8.63
C GLU A 125 -4.10 0.91 -7.32
N GLU A 126 -4.79 1.09 -6.19
CA GLU A 126 -4.16 1.26 -4.87
C GLU A 126 -3.34 0.04 -4.45
N THR A 127 -3.86 -1.16 -4.66
CA THR A 127 -3.14 -2.39 -4.30
C THR A 127 -1.98 -2.67 -5.25
N ALA A 128 -2.11 -2.35 -6.54
CA ALA A 128 -1.03 -2.47 -7.50
C ALA A 128 0.13 -1.56 -7.13
N ASP A 129 -0.15 -0.28 -6.84
CA ASP A 129 0.87 0.68 -6.44
C ASP A 129 1.44 0.37 -5.04
N ALA A 130 0.65 -0.19 -4.12
CA ALA A 130 1.18 -0.73 -2.86
C ALA A 130 2.14 -1.90 -3.08
N MET A 131 1.84 -2.84 -3.99
CA MET A 131 2.75 -3.92 -4.32
C MET A 131 4.02 -3.40 -4.99
N LEU A 132 3.90 -2.43 -5.90
CA LEU A 132 5.06 -1.77 -6.52
C LEU A 132 5.96 -1.12 -5.48
N LEU A 133 5.38 -0.34 -4.58
CA LEU A 133 6.11 0.38 -3.54
C LEU A 133 6.77 -0.59 -2.55
N TYR A 134 5.98 -1.42 -1.90
CA TYR A 134 6.50 -2.20 -0.78
C TYR A 134 7.27 -3.42 -1.26
N ILE A 135 6.82 -4.13 -2.31
CA ILE A 135 7.32 -5.48 -2.64
C ILE A 135 8.35 -5.45 -3.76
N PHE A 136 8.07 -4.66 -4.80
CA PHE A 136 8.97 -4.54 -5.94
C PHE A 136 9.93 -3.35 -5.79
N GLU A 137 9.94 -2.68 -4.64
CA GLU A 137 10.87 -1.59 -4.33
C GLU A 137 10.89 -0.49 -5.40
N ARG A 138 9.72 -0.17 -5.97
CA ARG A 138 9.55 0.91 -6.95
C ARG A 138 9.04 2.15 -6.25
N ASN A 139 9.73 3.27 -6.40
CA ASN A 139 9.18 4.54 -5.93
C ASN A 139 7.94 4.89 -6.76
N VAL A 140 6.77 4.82 -6.12
CA VAL A 140 5.47 5.20 -6.68
C VAL A 140 4.67 5.91 -5.60
N PHE A 141 3.83 6.86 -5.99
CA PHE A 141 2.95 7.54 -5.06
C PHE A 141 1.60 6.81 -4.94
N ILE A 142 1.23 6.39 -3.74
CA ILE A 142 -0.05 5.72 -3.49
C ILE A 142 -1.14 6.79 -3.26
N ALA A 143 -1.93 7.06 -4.29
CA ALA A 143 -2.98 8.08 -4.31
C ALA A 143 -4.31 7.64 -3.65
N ASP A 144 -4.19 7.01 -2.48
CA ASP A 144 -5.34 6.49 -1.75
C ASP A 144 -6.32 7.60 -1.31
N LEU A 145 -7.41 7.21 -0.65
CA LEU A 145 -8.41 8.18 -0.21
C LEU A 145 -7.86 9.16 0.86
N TYR A 146 -6.91 8.74 1.69
CA TYR A 146 -6.31 9.62 2.70
C TYR A 146 -5.42 10.68 2.06
N ALA A 147 -4.56 10.29 1.10
CA ALA A 147 -3.72 11.19 0.34
C ALA A 147 -4.57 12.24 -0.40
N ARG A 148 -5.56 11.81 -1.18
CA ARG A 148 -6.43 12.72 -1.95
C ARG A 148 -7.16 13.70 -1.05
N ARG A 149 -7.73 13.23 0.06
CA ARG A 149 -8.40 14.10 1.04
C ARG A 149 -7.44 15.06 1.71
N LEU A 150 -6.24 14.62 2.09
CA LEU A 150 -5.23 15.46 2.74
C LEU A 150 -4.85 16.63 1.83
N PHE A 151 -4.36 16.35 0.63
CA PHE A 151 -3.88 17.39 -0.26
C PHE A 151 -5.02 18.29 -0.78
N SER A 152 -6.25 17.79 -0.86
CA SER A 152 -7.42 18.63 -1.13
C SER A 152 -7.72 19.60 0.01
N ARG A 153 -7.64 19.15 1.27
CA ARG A 153 -7.81 20.03 2.46
C ARG A 153 -6.73 21.10 2.55
N LEU A 154 -5.50 20.75 2.20
CA LEU A 154 -4.35 21.66 2.22
C LEU A 154 -4.31 22.63 1.01
N GLY A 155 -5.25 22.51 0.06
CA GLY A 155 -5.37 23.44 -1.06
C GLY A 155 -4.44 23.19 -2.24
N PHE A 156 -3.85 21.99 -2.36
CA PHE A 156 -2.97 21.63 -3.50
C PHE A 156 -3.74 21.26 -4.78
N GLY A 157 -5.03 20.94 -4.66
CA GLY A 157 -5.87 20.59 -5.81
C GLY A 157 -7.08 19.76 -5.41
N GLU A 158 -8.05 19.62 -6.32
CA GLU A 158 -9.18 18.70 -6.14
C GLU A 158 -8.91 17.35 -6.81
N TYR A 159 -8.47 16.36 -6.03
CA TYR A 159 -8.16 15.03 -6.56
C TYR A 159 -9.36 14.09 -6.52
N LYS A 160 -10.14 14.10 -7.62
CA LYS A 160 -11.39 13.34 -7.72
C LYS A 160 -11.16 11.86 -7.97
N THR A 161 -10.14 11.52 -8.77
CA THR A 161 -9.78 10.14 -9.08
C THR A 161 -8.39 9.78 -8.55
N TYR A 162 -8.13 8.48 -8.42
CA TYR A 162 -6.81 7.95 -8.07
C TYR A 162 -5.75 8.37 -9.10
N GLU A 163 -6.05 8.17 -10.39
CA GLU A 163 -5.10 8.43 -11.47
C GLU A 163 -4.70 9.90 -11.56
N GLN A 164 -5.64 10.84 -11.37
CA GLN A 164 -5.33 12.27 -11.39
C GLN A 164 -4.24 12.65 -10.40
N MET A 165 -4.34 12.16 -9.15
CA MET A 165 -3.32 12.43 -8.15
C MET A 165 -2.05 11.62 -8.40
N ARG A 166 -2.18 10.36 -8.83
CA ARG A 166 -1.03 9.52 -9.16
C ARG A 166 -0.16 10.20 -10.21
N GLU A 167 -0.71 10.58 -11.36
CA GLU A 167 0.03 11.26 -12.44
C GLU A 167 0.74 12.53 -11.95
N GLU A 168 0.09 13.32 -11.11
CA GLU A 168 0.66 14.56 -10.58
C GLU A 168 1.76 14.35 -9.52
N PHE A 169 1.66 13.30 -8.71
CA PHE A 169 2.59 13.03 -7.60
C PHE A 169 3.70 12.03 -7.96
N MET A 170 3.58 11.28 -9.05
CA MET A 170 4.63 10.35 -9.48
C MET A 170 6.01 11.04 -9.65
N PRO A 171 6.13 12.23 -10.29
CA PRO A 171 7.42 12.90 -10.48
C PRO A 171 8.15 13.23 -9.16
N ILE A 172 7.43 13.50 -8.07
CA ILE A 172 8.05 13.83 -6.78
C ILE A 172 8.66 12.61 -6.08
N THR A 173 8.39 11.39 -6.56
CA THR A 173 8.92 10.15 -5.99
C THR A 173 10.23 9.68 -6.63
N GLU A 174 10.59 10.19 -7.81
CA GLU A 174 11.69 9.65 -8.63
C GLU A 174 13.07 9.73 -7.96
N ASN A 175 13.32 10.76 -7.16
CA ASN A 175 14.65 11.08 -6.63
C ASN A 175 14.73 11.03 -5.10
N ILE A 176 13.83 10.30 -4.44
CA ILE A 176 13.86 10.15 -2.98
C ILE A 176 14.36 8.77 -2.54
N PRO A 177 14.98 8.66 -1.34
CA PRO A 177 15.31 7.36 -0.77
C PRO A 177 14.07 6.48 -0.67
N HIS A 178 14.19 5.22 -1.10
CA HIS A 178 13.05 4.29 -1.13
C HIS A 178 12.35 4.16 0.22
N LYS A 179 13.14 4.10 1.31
CA LYS A 179 12.60 4.07 2.68
C LYS A 179 11.70 5.28 2.95
N LEU A 180 12.10 6.48 2.56
CA LEU A 180 11.29 7.69 2.72
C LEU A 180 9.99 7.62 1.90
N CYS A 181 10.04 7.02 0.70
CA CYS A 181 8.86 6.85 -0.16
C CYS A 181 7.80 5.96 0.51
N LYS A 182 8.23 4.85 1.12
CA LYS A 182 7.37 3.97 1.93
C LYS A 182 6.75 4.71 3.11
N GLU A 183 7.56 5.55 3.76
CA GLU A 183 7.10 6.30 4.92
C GLU A 183 6.04 7.31 4.57
N TRP A 184 6.22 8.08 3.49
CA TRP A 184 5.21 9.04 3.02
C TRP A 184 3.81 8.43 2.94
N HIS A 185 3.66 7.25 2.34
CA HIS A 185 2.37 6.56 2.31
C HIS A 185 1.88 6.19 3.72
N SER A 186 2.73 5.58 4.54
CA SER A 186 2.32 5.13 5.87
C SER A 186 1.87 6.27 6.78
N VAL A 187 2.59 7.41 6.77
CA VAL A 187 2.25 8.56 7.63
C VAL A 187 1.03 9.32 7.12
N ILE A 188 0.73 9.28 5.81
CA ILE A 188 -0.54 9.78 5.26
C ILE A 188 -1.72 9.00 5.86
N ASP A 189 -1.65 7.66 5.88
CA ASP A 189 -2.72 6.84 6.44
C ASP A 189 -2.85 7.04 7.96
N VAL A 190 -1.73 7.08 8.69
CA VAL A 190 -1.71 7.38 10.13
C VAL A 190 -2.37 8.73 10.41
N HIS A 191 -1.97 9.77 9.68
CA HIS A 191 -2.54 11.11 9.81
C HIS A 191 -4.04 11.11 9.46
N GLY A 192 -4.42 10.46 8.36
CA GLY A 192 -5.80 10.32 7.92
C GLY A 192 -6.71 9.65 8.95
N LYS A 193 -6.20 8.64 9.68
CA LYS A 193 -6.89 7.99 10.80
C LYS A 193 -7.04 8.92 12.01
N HIS A 194 -6.02 9.71 12.35
CA HIS A 194 -6.09 10.71 13.43
C HIS A 194 -7.11 11.80 13.10
N PHE A 195 -7.01 12.40 11.92
CA PHE A 195 -7.98 13.37 11.40
C PHE A 195 -9.39 12.78 11.27
N GLY A 196 -9.50 11.47 11.06
CA GLY A 196 -10.76 10.72 11.11
C GLY A 196 -11.47 10.83 12.46
N LYS A 197 -10.71 10.80 13.55
CA LYS A 197 -11.20 10.84 14.94
C LYS A 197 -11.40 12.27 15.46
N ASP A 198 -10.54 13.19 15.02
CA ASP A 198 -10.63 14.61 15.38
C ASP A 198 -10.57 15.49 14.13
N LYS A 199 -11.74 16.02 13.74
CA LYS A 199 -11.89 16.91 12.58
C LYS A 199 -11.44 18.34 12.85
N ALA A 200 -11.18 18.69 14.10
CA ALA A 200 -10.68 19.99 14.53
C ALA A 200 -9.16 19.98 14.79
N MET A 201 -8.49 18.86 14.51
CA MET A 201 -7.04 18.72 14.64
C MET A 201 -6.33 19.83 13.85
N ASP A 202 -5.35 20.48 14.49
CA ASP A 202 -4.51 21.47 13.84
C ASP A 202 -3.58 20.81 12.82
N GLU A 203 -3.73 21.22 11.55
CA GLU A 203 -2.94 20.78 10.41
C GLU A 203 -1.96 21.89 9.94
N SER A 204 -1.90 23.04 10.61
CA SER A 204 -1.11 24.21 10.15
C SER A 204 0.39 23.94 10.05
N TRP A 205 0.92 23.12 10.94
CA TRP A 205 2.31 22.65 10.94
C TRP A 205 2.72 21.92 9.64
N LEU A 206 1.76 21.37 8.89
CA LEU A 206 2.04 20.76 7.58
C LEU A 206 2.49 21.78 6.53
N LEU A 207 2.09 23.04 6.70
CA LEU A 207 2.39 24.15 5.79
C LEU A 207 3.50 25.07 6.35
N GLU A 208 4.09 24.71 7.49
CA GLU A 208 5.25 25.41 8.04
C GLU A 208 6.51 25.03 7.26
N PHE A 209 6.84 25.89 6.32
CA PHE A 209 8.06 25.81 5.53
C PHE A 209 9.14 26.60 6.27
N SER A 210 9.91 25.93 7.13
CA SER A 210 11.05 26.56 7.78
C SER A 210 11.99 27.14 6.71
N ASN A 211 12.34 28.42 6.84
CA ASN A 211 13.28 29.12 5.95
C ASN A 211 14.68 28.51 5.97
#